data_AF-A0A932JGL6-F1
#
_entry.id   AF-A0A932JGL6-F1
#
_cell.length_a   1.000
_cell.length_b   1.000
_cell.length_c   1.000
_cell.angle_alpha   90.00
_cell.angle_beta   90.00
_cell.angle_gamma   90.00
#
_symmetry.space_group_name_H-M   'P 1'
#
loop_
_entity.id
_entity.type
_entity.pdbx_description
1 polymer ?
#
loop_
_entity_poly.entity_id
_entity_poly.type
_entity_poly.pdbx_seq_one_letter_code
_entity_poly.pdbx_strand_id
1 'polypeptide(L)'
;MKTAEHISKSDHPFKEADGEKYLDQRRKDRLALFCNVHKDDVISSPDLPSVYEIPLVLNKQELDKKVLKKLGLPVRTPNLKDWIKFVENTKNTKQAIEIAIVGKYFG
;
A
#
# COMPACT_ATOMS: atom_id res chain seq x y z
N MET A 1 5.77 12.69 -22.89
CA MET A 1 6.14 11.37 -23.45
C MET A 1 7.34 10.70 -22.75
N LYS A 2 8.18 11.41 -21.99
CA LYS A 2 9.34 10.83 -21.25
C LYS A 2 9.02 10.16 -19.90
N THR A 3 7.83 10.37 -19.34
CA THR A 3 7.43 9.83 -18.01
C THR A 3 6.97 8.37 -18.06
N ALA A 4 6.44 7.90 -19.20
CA ALA A 4 5.96 6.52 -19.32
C ALA A 4 7.09 5.50 -19.50
N GLU A 5 8.22 5.89 -20.10
CA GLU A 5 9.37 4.99 -20.32
C GLU A 5 10.10 4.62 -19.02
N HIS A 6 10.11 5.50 -18.01
CA HIS A 6 10.75 5.21 -16.73
C HIS A 6 9.97 4.18 -15.89
N ILE A 7 8.63 4.16 -16.00
CA ILE A 7 7.78 3.21 -15.27
C ILE A 7 7.91 1.78 -15.84
N SER A 8 8.18 1.67 -17.14
CA SER A 8 8.41 0.39 -17.82
C SER A 8 9.77 -0.24 -17.52
N LYS A 9 10.78 0.52 -17.06
CA LYS A 9 12.15 0.05 -16.86
C LYS A 9 12.57 -0.15 -15.40
N SER A 10 11.70 0.15 -14.43
CA SER A 10 11.95 -0.29 -13.05
C SER A 10 11.64 -1.77 -12.94
N ASP A 11 12.68 -2.59 -12.73
CA ASP A 11 12.62 -4.03 -12.40
C ASP A 11 11.96 -4.29 -11.02
N HIS A 12 10.93 -3.51 -10.68
CA HIS A 12 10.13 -3.75 -9.51
C HIS A 12 9.14 -4.87 -9.81
N PRO A 13 9.20 -5.99 -9.05
CA PRO A 13 8.33 -7.15 -9.27
C PRO A 13 6.85 -6.88 -8.96
N PHE A 14 6.53 -5.70 -8.43
CA PHE A 14 5.19 -5.22 -8.10
C PHE A 14 4.97 -3.84 -8.71
N LYS A 15 3.74 -3.57 -9.15
CA LYS A 15 3.31 -2.24 -9.58
C LYS A 15 2.22 -1.76 -8.64
N GLU A 16 2.57 -0.77 -7.84
CA GLU A 16 1.63 -0.04 -7.00
C GLU A 16 0.93 1.04 -7.84
N ALA A 17 -0.36 1.22 -7.63
CA ALA A 17 -1.15 2.22 -8.31
C ALA A 17 -2.04 2.97 -7.31
N ASP A 18 -1.76 4.26 -7.19
CA ASP A 18 -2.43 5.19 -6.28
C ASP A 18 -3.79 5.64 -6.83
N GLY A 19 -4.75 5.92 -5.94
CA GLY A 19 -5.99 6.59 -6.31
C GLY A 19 -7.03 6.65 -5.19
N GLU A 20 -8.12 7.39 -5.38
CA GLU A 20 -9.15 7.55 -4.33
C GLU A 20 -9.86 6.23 -3.95
N LYS A 21 -9.90 5.25 -4.87
CA LYS A 21 -10.65 4.00 -4.71
C LYS A 21 -9.84 2.83 -5.23
N TYR A 22 -10.20 1.63 -4.74
CA TYR A 22 -9.67 0.38 -5.26
C TYR A 22 -9.80 0.28 -6.79
N LEU A 23 -8.77 -0.28 -7.41
CA LEU A 23 -8.77 -0.61 -8.83
C LEU A 23 -9.71 -1.79 -9.09
N ASP A 24 -10.62 -1.61 -10.04
CA ASP A 24 -11.40 -2.72 -10.59
C ASP A 24 -10.53 -3.61 -11.48
N GLN A 25 -11.02 -4.83 -11.72
CA GLN A 25 -10.28 -5.85 -12.44
C GLN A 25 -9.88 -5.40 -13.86
N ARG A 26 -10.74 -4.66 -14.56
CA ARG A 26 -10.44 -4.18 -15.92
C ARG A 26 -9.28 -3.20 -15.93
N ARG A 27 -9.23 -2.28 -14.96
CA ARG A 27 -8.09 -1.36 -14.80
C ARG A 27 -6.80 -2.10 -14.42
N LYS A 28 -6.88 -3.09 -13.52
CA LYS A 28 -5.72 -3.94 -13.15
C LYS A 28 -5.16 -4.70 -14.35
N ASP A 29 -6.03 -5.30 -15.15
CA ASP A 29 -5.67 -6.05 -16.35
C ASP A 29 -4.95 -5.18 -17.38
N ARG A 30 -5.47 -3.96 -17.57
CA ARG A 30 -4.87 -2.99 -18.48
C ARG A 30 -3.49 -2.56 -17.99
N LEU A 31 -3.33 -2.28 -16.70
CA LEU A 31 -2.05 -1.87 -16.12
C LEU A 31 -1.01 -2.99 -16.19
N ALA A 32 -1.42 -4.23 -15.88
CA ALA A 32 -0.56 -5.41 -16.00
C ALA A 32 0.00 -5.58 -17.42
N LEU A 33 -0.85 -5.37 -18.44
CA LEU A 33 -0.45 -5.41 -19.86
C LEU A 33 0.56 -4.32 -20.21
N PHE A 34 0.33 -3.07 -19.77
CA PHE A 34 1.23 -1.95 -20.09
C PHE A 34 2.55 -1.99 -19.35
N CYS A 35 2.57 -2.52 -18.12
CA CYS A 35 3.77 -2.59 -17.29
C CYS A 35 4.49 -3.93 -17.36
N ASN A 36 4.01 -4.87 -18.17
CA ASN A 36 4.56 -6.22 -18.33
C ASN A 36 4.76 -6.96 -16.99
N VAL A 37 3.76 -6.86 -16.10
CA VAL A 37 3.73 -7.57 -14.81
C VAL A 37 2.54 -8.51 -14.73
N HIS A 38 2.60 -9.52 -13.86
CA HIS A 38 1.44 -10.38 -13.64
C HIS A 38 0.29 -9.55 -13.05
N LYS A 39 -0.96 -9.87 -13.40
CA LYS A 39 -2.14 -9.17 -12.87
C LYS A 39 -2.20 -9.19 -11.35
N ASP A 40 -1.76 -10.30 -10.76
CA ASP A 40 -1.70 -10.45 -9.31
C ASP A 40 -0.59 -9.58 -8.67
N ASP A 41 0.39 -9.13 -9.44
CA ASP A 41 1.46 -8.24 -8.96
C ASP A 41 1.07 -6.75 -9.05
N VAL A 42 -0.16 -6.46 -9.52
CA VAL A 42 -0.75 -5.11 -9.50
C VAL A 42 -1.43 -4.88 -8.14
N ILE A 43 -0.85 -3.98 -7.35
CA ILE A 43 -1.29 -3.64 -6.00
C ILE A 43 -2.01 -2.30 -6.03
N SER A 44 -3.20 -2.25 -5.47
CA SER A 44 -3.99 -1.02 -5.33
C SER A 44 -3.58 -0.29 -4.05
N SER A 45 -3.25 1.00 -4.15
CA SER A 45 -2.99 1.85 -2.99
C SER A 45 -4.05 2.95 -2.93
N PRO A 46 -5.21 2.67 -2.32
CA PRO A 46 -6.26 3.67 -2.20
C PRO A 46 -5.84 4.77 -1.20
N ASP A 47 -6.43 5.97 -1.31
CA ASP A 47 -6.29 6.99 -0.28
C ASP A 47 -6.88 6.49 1.05
N LEU A 48 -6.07 6.51 2.11
CA LEU A 48 -6.44 6.04 3.43
C LEU A 48 -6.49 7.22 4.42
N PRO A 49 -7.47 7.23 5.34
CA PRO A 49 -7.59 8.31 6.31
C PRO A 49 -6.46 8.31 7.35
N SER A 50 -5.74 7.20 7.49
CA SER A 50 -4.55 7.09 8.31
C SER A 50 -3.46 6.27 7.62
N VAL A 51 -2.21 6.76 7.66
CA VAL A 51 -1.02 6.06 7.14
C VAL A 51 -0.84 4.69 7.81
N TYR A 52 -1.31 4.50 9.05
CA TYR A 52 -1.22 3.25 9.78
C TYR A 52 -2.10 2.12 9.21
N GLU A 53 -3.00 2.43 8.27
CA GLU A 53 -3.84 1.45 7.59
C GLU A 53 -3.16 0.79 6.41
N ILE A 54 -2.09 1.40 5.88
CA ILE A 54 -1.37 0.92 4.70
C ILE A 54 -0.94 -0.56 4.87
N PRO A 55 -0.32 -0.98 6.00
CA PRO A 55 0.07 -2.38 6.18
C PRO A 55 -1.10 -3.37 6.10
N LEU A 56 -2.29 -2.98 6.56
CA LEU A 56 -3.49 -3.83 6.50
C LEU A 56 -4.00 -3.98 5.07
N VAL A 57 -3.98 -2.90 4.28
CA VAL A 57 -4.40 -2.91 2.87
C VAL A 57 -3.44 -3.73 2.01
N LEU A 58 -2.14 -3.61 2.25
CA LEU A 58 -1.12 -4.38 1.55
C LEU A 58 -1.20 -5.88 1.89
N ASN A 59 -1.40 -6.22 3.17
CA ASN A 59 -1.59 -7.60 3.60
C ASN A 59 -2.88 -8.22 3.03
N LYS A 60 -3.98 -7.45 2.95
CA LYS A 60 -5.23 -7.89 2.30
C LYS A 60 -5.05 -8.24 0.82
N GLN A 61 -4.09 -7.62 0.15
CA GLN A 61 -3.71 -7.91 -1.23
C GLN A 61 -2.60 -8.97 -1.36
N GLU A 62 -2.27 -9.62 -0.24
CA GLU A 62 -1.27 -10.70 -0.14
C GLU A 62 0.12 -10.33 -0.65
N LEU A 63 0.48 -9.05 -0.57
CA LEU A 63 1.78 -8.56 -1.05
C LEU A 63 2.94 -9.29 -0.36
N ASP A 64 2.84 -9.47 0.96
CA ASP A 64 3.78 -10.25 1.78
C ASP A 64 3.98 -11.68 1.24
N LYS A 65 2.90 -12.41 0.96
CA LYS A 65 2.98 -13.77 0.42
C LYS A 65 3.61 -13.78 -0.98
N LYS A 66 3.26 -12.80 -1.82
CA LYS A 66 3.82 -12.69 -3.18
C LYS A 66 5.31 -12.40 -3.15
N VAL A 67 5.75 -11.49 -2.27
CA VAL A 67 7.17 -11.19 -2.03
C VAL A 67 7.90 -12.45 -1.58
N LEU A 68 7.40 -13.15 -0.56
CA LEU A 68 8.02 -14.38 -0.05
C LEU A 68 8.14 -15.46 -1.12
N LYS A 69 7.08 -15.68 -1.92
CA LYS A 69 7.09 -16.63 -3.04
C LYS A 69 8.15 -16.28 -4.09
N LYS A 70 8.24 -15.01 -4.50
CA LYS A 70 9.22 -14.56 -5.50
C LYS A 70 10.66 -14.65 -4.99
N LEU A 71 10.87 -14.49 -3.69
CA LEU A 71 12.18 -14.65 -3.03
C LEU A 71 12.52 -16.10 -2.69
N GLY A 72 11.62 -17.07 -2.94
CA GLY A 72 11.83 -18.48 -2.58
C GLY A 72 11.86 -18.73 -1.06
N LEU A 73 11.27 -17.83 -0.27
CA LEU A 73 11.24 -17.91 1.18
C LEU A 73 9.97 -18.64 1.67
N PRO A 74 10.02 -19.28 2.86
CA PRO A 74 8.84 -19.90 3.46
C PRO A 74 7.71 -18.88 3.65
N VAL A 75 6.55 -19.17 3.05
CA VAL A 75 5.37 -18.31 3.18
C VAL A 75 4.82 -18.44 4.59
N ARG A 76 4.74 -17.33 5.31
CA ARG A 76 4.15 -17.24 6.65
C ARG A 76 3.09 -16.14 6.63
N THR A 77 2.01 -16.35 7.39
CA THR A 77 0.99 -15.31 7.57
C THR A 77 1.39 -14.45 8.78
N PRO A 78 1.57 -13.13 8.62
CA PRO A 78 1.90 -12.27 9.74
C PRO A 78 0.73 -12.20 10.73
N ASN A 79 1.05 -12.22 12.03
CA ASN A 79 0.05 -11.95 13.06
C ASN A 79 -0.11 -10.43 13.21
N LEU A 80 -1.18 -9.87 12.66
CA LEU A 80 -1.46 -8.44 12.68
C LEU A 80 -2.39 -8.00 13.82
N LYS A 81 -2.71 -8.88 14.80
CA LYS A 81 -3.66 -8.58 15.87
C LYS A 81 -3.37 -7.27 16.61
N ASP A 82 -2.12 -7.08 17.02
CA ASP A 82 -1.72 -5.87 17.77
C ASP A 82 -1.79 -4.61 16.90
N TRP A 83 -1.46 -4.74 15.61
CA TRP A 83 -1.52 -3.65 14.65
C TRP A 83 -2.96 -3.22 14.36
N ILE A 84 -3.85 -4.20 14.17
CA ILE A 84 -5.29 -3.95 14.00
C ILE A 84 -5.82 -3.20 15.22
N LYS A 85 -5.49 -3.67 16.44
CA LYS A 85 -5.89 -3.00 17.68
C LYS A 85 -5.34 -1.57 17.78
N PHE A 86 -4.10 -1.33 17.37
CA PHE A 86 -3.50 0.00 17.35
C PHE A 86 -4.23 0.95 16.38
N VAL A 87 -4.53 0.49 15.17
CA VAL A 87 -5.27 1.26 14.17
C VAL A 87 -6.69 1.57 14.68
N GLU A 88 -7.36 0.59 15.27
CA GLU A 88 -8.69 0.78 15.87
C GLU A 88 -8.67 1.81 17.00
N ASN A 89 -7.67 1.74 17.90
CA ASN A 89 -7.51 2.72 18.98
C ASN A 89 -7.28 4.13 18.43
N THR A 90 -6.48 4.25 17.37
CA THR A 90 -6.18 5.54 16.72
C THR A 90 -7.41 6.14 16.04
N LYS A 91 -8.32 5.30 15.51
CA LYS A 91 -9.59 5.77 14.92
C LYS A 91 -10.63 6.13 15.98
N ASN A 92 -10.59 5.46 17.13
CA ASN A 92 -11.62 5.58 18.17
C ASN A 92 -11.25 6.54 19.31
N THR A 93 -10.06 7.14 19.30
CA THR A 93 -9.69 8.19 20.27
C THR A 93 -10.58 9.42 20.06
N LYS A 94 -11.31 9.80 21.12
CA LYS A 94 -12.25 10.94 21.13
C LYS A 94 -11.72 12.15 21.90
N GLN A 95 -10.63 11.99 22.64
CA GLN A 95 -10.06 13.08 23.43
C GLN A 95 -9.15 13.92 22.54
N ALA A 96 -9.51 15.19 22.38
CA ALA A 96 -8.64 16.20 21.81
C ALA A 96 -7.88 16.87 22.95
N ILE A 97 -6.55 16.96 22.82
CA ILE A 97 -5.71 17.76 23.69
C ILE A 97 -4.95 18.78 22.83
N GLU A 98 -4.75 19.96 23.39
CA GLU A 98 -3.98 21.01 22.73
C GLU A 98 -2.51 20.84 23.09
N ILE A 99 -1.64 20.79 22.07
CA ILE A 99 -0.19 20.67 22.23
C ILE A 99 0.44 21.83 21.47
N ALA A 100 1.08 22.75 22.21
CA ALA A 100 1.85 23.82 21.60
C ALA A 100 3.20 23.30 21.12
N ILE A 101 3.47 23.43 19.82
CA ILE A 101 4.74 23.06 19.21
C ILE A 101 5.47 24.34 18.79
N VAL A 102 6.61 24.63 19.38
CA VAL A 102 7.46 25.78 19.00
C VAL A 102 8.49 25.31 17.99
N GLY A 103 8.56 25.96 16.83
CA GLY A 103 9.65 25.70 15.90
C GLY A 103 9.77 26.71 14.79
N LYS A 104 10.92 26.61 14.13
CA LYS A 104 11.43 27.62 13.21
C LYS A 104 10.72 27.62 11.85
N TYR A 105 10.17 26.46 11.47
CA TYR A 105 9.54 26.23 10.17
C TYR A 105 8.24 25.44 10.38
N PHE A 106 7.22 26.12 10.85
CA PHE A 106 5.85 25.63 10.84
C PHE A 106 5.04 26.64 10.04
N GLY A 107 4.94 26.40 8.73
CA GLY A 107 4.33 27.29 7.74
C GLY A 107 4.42 26.68 6.35
#